data_AF-A0A1B6JKF6-F1
#
_entry.id   AF-A0A1B6JKF6-F1
#
_cell.length_a   1.000
_cell.length_b   1.000
_cell.length_c   1.000
_cell.angle_alpha   90.00
_cell.angle_beta   90.00
_cell.angle_gamma   90.00
#
_symmetry.space_group_name_H-M   'P 1'
#
loop_
_entity.id
_entity.type
_entity.pdbx_description
1 polymer ?
#
loop_
_entity_poly.entity_id
_entity_poly.type
_entity_poly.pdbx_seq_one_letter_code
_entity_poly.pdbx_strand_id
1 'polypeptide(L)'
;TMFRLAEEFYVSLNFSGLPPDFWTHSILEDLPGRQIICQPSAWDFCNGRDYRIKMCTQVTMQDLITAHHEMAHIHYFMTYKNQPKVFRDGANPGFHEAISEAVSLSVTTPHHLQTLGLVLRSVDDIPHNINFLFSMALDKVAFLPFALALDFWRWDIFQGNTPRDRYNCHWWDLRERLSGIKPPVLRSETDFDPGSKYHVPANIPYIRYFVGTVLQFQIHRALCKAAQQSEHNNAYGQPLHKCDIYRSKEAGHVLQKLMEKGSSEPWSEVLYAATGETRLDGTAIREYFQPLEEWLRSENLRTQEYVGWNYDGDYCKYSIETANLQVYGGFYNTASHRTHNSNLTLAALSILVLLLSINVKF
;
A
#
# COMPACT_ATOMS: atom_id res chain seq x y z
N THR A 1 11.29 -22.08 -4.89
CA THR A 1 11.31 -20.87 -4.03
C THR A 1 10.13 -19.99 -4.40
N MET A 2 9.72 -19.04 -3.55
CA MET A 2 8.52 -18.21 -3.77
C MET A 2 8.58 -17.42 -5.07
N PHE A 3 9.72 -16.82 -5.40
CA PHE A 3 9.90 -16.11 -6.68
C PHE A 3 9.88 -17.03 -7.91
N ARG A 4 10.25 -18.30 -7.78
CA ARG A 4 10.12 -19.27 -8.88
C ARG A 4 8.67 -19.67 -9.12
N LEU A 5 7.87 -19.78 -8.05
CA LEU A 5 6.42 -19.95 -8.18
C LEU A 5 5.79 -18.72 -8.83
N ALA A 6 6.20 -17.51 -8.42
CA ALA A 6 5.75 -16.28 -9.04
C ALA A 6 6.13 -16.21 -10.54
N GLU A 7 7.37 -16.53 -10.92
CA GLU A 7 7.78 -16.59 -12.33
C GLU A 7 6.93 -17.59 -13.13
N GLU A 8 6.69 -18.78 -12.57
CA GLU A 8 5.89 -19.83 -13.22
C GLU A 8 4.45 -19.37 -13.46
N PHE A 9 3.86 -18.64 -12.51
CA PHE A 9 2.53 -18.03 -12.68
C PHE A 9 2.48 -17.16 -13.94
N TYR A 10 3.41 -16.23 -14.15
CA TYR A 10 3.40 -15.36 -15.33
C TYR A 10 3.73 -16.12 -16.62
N VAL A 11 4.67 -17.08 -16.57
CA VAL A 11 4.97 -17.95 -17.72
C VAL A 11 3.72 -18.73 -18.15
N SER A 12 2.89 -19.18 -17.20
CA SER A 12 1.62 -19.84 -17.49
C SER A 12 0.63 -18.94 -18.24
N LEU A 13 0.73 -17.62 -18.06
CA LEU A 13 -0.03 -16.58 -18.77
C LEU A 13 0.63 -16.16 -20.09
N ASN A 14 1.55 -16.96 -20.64
CA ASN A 14 2.26 -16.69 -21.89
C ASN A 14 3.20 -15.46 -21.84
N PHE A 15 3.71 -15.09 -20.65
CA PHE A 15 4.83 -14.17 -20.53
C PHE A 15 6.17 -14.89 -20.73
N SER A 16 7.20 -14.13 -21.10
CA SER A 16 8.57 -14.64 -21.11
C SER A 16 9.09 -14.87 -19.70
N GLY A 17 9.87 -15.94 -19.49
CA GLY A 17 10.66 -16.11 -18.27
C GLY A 17 11.65 -14.97 -18.06
N LEU A 18 12.14 -14.83 -16.83
CA LEU A 18 13.02 -13.73 -16.44
C LEU A 18 14.46 -13.96 -16.92
N PRO A 19 15.20 -12.89 -17.25
CA PRO A 19 16.60 -13.03 -17.64
C PRO A 19 17.45 -13.57 -16.49
N PRO A 20 18.56 -14.31 -16.77
CA PRO A 20 19.48 -14.79 -15.73
C PRO A 20 19.98 -13.68 -14.80
N ASP A 21 20.26 -12.49 -15.35
CA ASP A 21 20.73 -11.32 -14.60
C ASP A 21 19.77 -10.90 -13.47
N PHE A 22 18.46 -11.10 -13.64
CA PHE A 22 17.47 -10.83 -12.59
C PHE A 22 17.76 -11.68 -11.36
N TRP A 23 18.02 -12.98 -11.55
CA TRP A 23 18.27 -13.93 -10.47
C TRP A 23 19.63 -13.69 -9.80
N THR A 24 20.63 -13.28 -10.57
CA THR A 24 21.98 -13.02 -10.06
C THR A 24 22.06 -11.74 -9.24
N HIS A 25 21.31 -10.69 -9.62
CA HIS A 25 21.48 -9.36 -9.05
C HIS A 25 20.36 -8.90 -8.11
N SER A 26 19.22 -9.61 -8.06
CA SER A 26 18.14 -9.30 -7.11
C SER A 26 18.52 -9.69 -5.68
N ILE A 27 18.00 -8.96 -4.70
CA ILE A 27 18.10 -9.29 -3.28
C ILE A 27 16.75 -9.84 -2.87
N LEU A 28 16.64 -11.17 -2.82
CA LEU A 28 15.38 -11.87 -2.56
C LEU A 28 15.30 -12.47 -1.14
N GLU A 29 16.35 -12.33 -0.35
CA GLU A 29 16.46 -12.85 1.02
C GLU A 29 17.23 -11.82 1.86
N ASP A 30 17.06 -11.88 3.18
CA ASP A 30 17.85 -11.05 4.09
C ASP A 30 19.31 -11.54 4.14
N LEU A 31 20.27 -10.64 3.89
CA LEU A 31 21.68 -10.97 3.79
C LEU A 31 22.41 -10.62 5.09
N PRO A 32 23.06 -11.59 5.76
CA PRO A 32 23.72 -11.33 7.04
C PRO A 32 24.85 -10.29 6.88
N GLY A 33 24.91 -9.34 7.83
CA GLY A 33 25.98 -8.34 7.90
C GLY A 33 25.80 -7.11 6.99
N ARG A 34 24.67 -6.97 6.30
CA ARG A 34 24.37 -5.79 5.46
C ARG A 34 23.09 -5.11 5.91
N GLN A 35 23.18 -3.83 6.30
CA GLN A 35 21.96 -3.03 6.53
C GLN A 35 21.34 -2.66 5.18
N ILE A 36 20.11 -3.13 4.95
CA ILE A 36 19.32 -2.86 3.76
C ILE A 36 17.93 -2.36 4.15
N ILE A 37 17.34 -1.50 3.31
CA ILE A 37 15.94 -1.11 3.47
C ILE A 37 15.08 -2.27 2.99
N CYS A 38 14.42 -2.97 3.92
CA CYS A 38 13.67 -4.20 3.62
C CYS A 38 12.31 -3.99 2.94
N GLN A 39 11.84 -2.75 2.82
CA GLN A 39 10.60 -2.46 2.10
C GLN A 39 10.67 -3.05 0.68
N PRO A 40 9.71 -3.91 0.27
CA PRO A 40 9.64 -4.47 -1.08
C PRO A 40 9.67 -3.39 -2.16
N SER A 41 10.36 -3.68 -3.25
CA SER A 41 10.48 -2.78 -4.40
C SER A 41 11.04 -3.49 -5.62
N ALA A 42 10.49 -3.19 -6.79
CA ALA A 42 10.97 -3.59 -8.10
C ALA A 42 11.67 -2.42 -8.81
N TRP A 43 12.71 -2.72 -9.58
CA TRP A 43 13.61 -1.74 -10.18
C TRP A 43 13.85 -2.02 -11.67
N ASP A 44 13.59 -1.02 -12.52
CA ASP A 44 14.06 -0.96 -13.91
C ASP A 44 15.31 -0.08 -14.00
N PHE A 45 16.44 -0.66 -14.41
CA PHE A 45 17.70 0.07 -14.61
C PHE A 45 17.74 0.83 -15.95
N CYS A 46 16.63 0.86 -16.67
CA CYS A 46 16.37 1.69 -17.85
C CYS A 46 17.24 1.37 -19.07
N ASN A 47 18.01 0.28 -19.04
CA ASN A 47 18.88 -0.18 -20.12
C ASN A 47 18.21 -1.26 -21.00
N GLY A 48 16.96 -1.64 -20.71
CA GLY A 48 16.19 -2.64 -21.44
C GLY A 48 16.60 -4.10 -21.16
N ARG A 49 17.51 -4.35 -20.21
CA ARG A 49 18.08 -5.67 -19.91
C ARG A 49 18.06 -6.02 -18.41
N ASP A 50 18.34 -5.04 -17.55
CA ASP A 50 18.56 -5.24 -16.12
C ASP A 50 17.33 -4.77 -15.32
N TYR A 51 16.72 -5.74 -14.64
CA TYR A 51 15.55 -5.56 -13.79
C TYR A 51 15.80 -6.34 -12.50
N ARG A 52 15.40 -5.79 -11.35
CA ARG A 52 15.71 -6.38 -10.05
C ARG A 52 14.60 -6.20 -9.04
N ILE A 53 14.49 -7.13 -8.10
CA ILE A 53 13.68 -6.98 -6.89
C ILE A 53 14.61 -6.87 -5.67
N LYS A 54 14.20 -6.03 -4.71
CA LYS A 54 14.82 -5.94 -3.39
C LYS A 54 13.74 -6.14 -2.32
N MET A 55 13.73 -7.33 -1.72
CA MET A 55 12.78 -7.76 -0.68
C MET A 55 13.48 -8.70 0.31
N CYS A 56 13.31 -8.44 1.61
CA CYS A 56 13.81 -9.30 2.69
C CYS A 56 12.81 -10.44 2.97
N THR A 57 12.67 -11.36 2.02
CA THR A 57 11.58 -12.35 2.00
C THR A 57 11.66 -13.32 3.17
N GLN A 58 10.51 -13.53 3.81
CA GLN A 58 10.24 -14.54 4.81
C GLN A 58 9.27 -15.58 4.24
N VAL A 59 9.31 -16.81 4.78
CA VAL A 59 8.43 -17.89 4.31
C VAL A 59 7.04 -17.73 4.92
N THR A 60 6.26 -16.79 4.36
CA THR A 60 4.89 -16.49 4.79
C THR A 60 3.95 -16.34 3.59
N MET A 61 2.63 -16.45 3.81
CA MET A 61 1.62 -16.19 2.77
C MET A 61 1.68 -14.74 2.27
N GLN A 62 1.89 -13.78 3.18
CA GLN A 62 2.00 -12.37 2.84
C GLN A 62 3.16 -12.12 1.86
N ASP A 63 4.30 -12.73 2.12
CA ASP A 63 5.48 -12.56 1.28
C ASP A 63 5.35 -13.33 -0.05
N LEU A 64 4.54 -14.40 -0.09
CA LEU A 64 4.23 -15.10 -1.35
C LEU A 64 3.40 -14.22 -2.27
N ILE A 65 2.38 -13.57 -1.71
CA ILE A 65 1.56 -12.60 -2.44
C ILE A 65 2.41 -11.41 -2.89
N THR A 66 3.25 -10.88 -1.98
CA THR A 66 4.16 -9.77 -2.29
C THR A 66 5.16 -10.13 -3.38
N ALA A 67 5.67 -11.37 -3.41
CA ALA A 67 6.54 -11.83 -4.49
C ALA A 67 5.82 -11.80 -5.85
N HIS A 68 4.53 -12.15 -5.92
CA HIS A 68 3.75 -12.04 -7.16
C HIS A 68 3.47 -10.58 -7.54
N HIS A 69 3.18 -9.73 -6.56
CA HIS A 69 3.01 -8.29 -6.75
C HIS A 69 4.25 -7.67 -7.38
N GLU A 70 5.42 -7.85 -6.77
CA GLU A 70 6.68 -7.28 -7.25
C GLU A 70 7.09 -7.86 -8.61
N MET A 71 6.79 -9.14 -8.85
CA MET A 71 7.03 -9.77 -10.15
C MET A 71 6.17 -9.16 -11.27
N ALA A 72 4.96 -8.68 -10.94
CA ALA A 72 4.11 -7.99 -11.90
C ALA A 72 4.79 -6.72 -12.43
N HIS A 73 5.46 -5.97 -11.54
CA HIS A 73 6.22 -4.79 -11.95
C HIS A 73 7.36 -5.15 -12.89
N ILE A 74 8.10 -6.24 -12.62
CA ILE A 74 9.18 -6.72 -13.50
C ILE A 74 8.63 -7.09 -14.89
N HIS A 75 7.53 -7.82 -14.96
CA HIS A 75 6.90 -8.14 -16.24
C HIS A 75 6.38 -6.88 -16.95
N TYR A 76 5.85 -5.90 -16.23
CA TYR A 76 5.45 -4.61 -16.81
C TYR A 76 6.67 -3.90 -17.42
N PHE A 77 7.77 -3.79 -16.67
CA PHE A 77 9.04 -3.21 -17.16
C PHE A 77 9.53 -3.88 -18.43
N MET A 78 9.53 -5.22 -18.43
CA MET A 78 9.97 -6.01 -19.58
C MET A 78 9.04 -5.86 -20.80
N THR A 79 7.74 -5.64 -20.59
CA THR A 79 6.76 -5.55 -21.67
C THR A 79 6.88 -4.23 -22.42
N TYR A 80 7.03 -3.10 -21.72
CA TYR A 80 7.23 -1.79 -22.37
C TYR A 80 8.69 -1.46 -22.67
N LYS A 81 9.65 -2.38 -22.47
CA LYS A 81 11.10 -2.10 -22.59
C LYS A 81 11.53 -1.51 -23.93
N ASN A 82 10.76 -1.73 -25.00
CA ASN A 82 11.05 -1.22 -26.34
C ASN A 82 10.47 0.19 -26.59
N GLN A 83 9.65 0.71 -25.67
CA GLN A 83 9.18 2.09 -25.74
C GLN A 83 10.35 3.08 -25.56
N PRO A 84 10.25 4.30 -26.13
CA PRO A 84 11.13 5.42 -25.76
C PRO A 84 11.21 5.59 -24.25
N LYS A 85 12.37 5.96 -23.71
CA LYS A 85 12.58 6.01 -22.25
C LYS A 85 11.53 6.85 -21.51
N VAL A 86 11.06 7.94 -22.13
CA VAL A 86 10.01 8.81 -21.58
C VAL A 86 8.65 8.12 -21.41
N PHE A 87 8.41 7.03 -22.14
CA PHE A 87 7.17 6.24 -22.08
C PHE A 87 7.31 4.93 -21.29
N ARG A 88 8.48 4.68 -20.69
CA ARG A 88 8.73 3.50 -19.84
C ARG A 88 8.29 3.77 -18.40
N ASP A 89 6.98 3.89 -18.24
CA ASP A 89 6.26 4.01 -16.98
C ASP A 89 4.83 3.50 -17.21
N GLY A 90 4.03 3.33 -16.16
CA GLY A 90 2.62 2.96 -16.29
C GLY A 90 1.79 4.06 -16.95
N ALA A 91 0.67 3.69 -17.58
CA ALA A 91 -0.19 4.65 -18.30
C ALA A 91 -0.68 5.81 -17.42
N ASN A 92 -0.84 5.55 -16.12
CA ASN A 92 -0.87 6.57 -15.08
C ASN A 92 -0.25 5.98 -13.78
N PRO A 93 -0.01 6.78 -12.73
CA PRO A 93 0.63 6.31 -11.49
C PRO A 93 -0.07 5.12 -10.80
N GLY A 94 -1.36 4.90 -11.05
CA GLY A 94 -2.13 3.78 -10.49
C GLY A 94 -2.02 2.48 -11.29
N PHE A 95 -1.59 2.49 -12.56
CA PHE A 95 -1.56 1.28 -13.39
C PHE A 95 -0.54 0.24 -12.91
N HIS A 96 0.64 0.67 -12.47
CA HIS A 96 1.65 -0.23 -11.92
C HIS A 96 1.09 -1.03 -10.74
N GLU A 97 0.46 -0.32 -9.79
CA GLU A 97 -0.17 -0.91 -8.61
C GLU A 97 -1.43 -1.71 -8.95
N ALA A 98 -2.27 -1.22 -9.86
CA ALA A 98 -3.53 -1.89 -10.21
C ALA A 98 -3.29 -3.28 -10.81
N ILE A 99 -2.30 -3.39 -11.69
CA ILE A 99 -1.97 -4.65 -12.36
C ILE A 99 -1.35 -5.65 -11.37
N SER A 100 -0.41 -5.22 -10.54
CA SER A 100 0.22 -6.09 -9.54
C SER A 100 -0.79 -6.62 -8.52
N GLU A 101 -1.72 -5.76 -8.11
CA GLU A 101 -2.79 -6.14 -7.19
C GLU A 101 -3.86 -7.02 -7.85
N ALA A 102 -4.22 -6.77 -9.12
CA ALA A 102 -5.21 -7.58 -9.84
C ALA A 102 -4.75 -9.05 -9.99
N VAL A 103 -3.45 -9.26 -10.21
CA VAL A 103 -2.85 -10.60 -10.23
C VAL A 103 -2.87 -11.22 -8.83
N SER A 104 -2.53 -10.44 -7.81
CA SER A 104 -2.52 -10.89 -6.41
C SER A 104 -3.89 -11.42 -5.97
N LEU A 105 -5.00 -10.83 -6.46
CA LEU A 105 -6.36 -11.34 -6.20
C LEU A 105 -6.54 -12.81 -6.62
N SER A 106 -5.99 -13.23 -7.77
CA SER A 106 -6.05 -14.63 -8.20
C SER A 106 -5.19 -15.55 -7.35
N VAL A 107 -3.97 -15.11 -7.01
CA VAL A 107 -2.99 -15.88 -6.22
C VAL A 107 -3.51 -16.16 -4.80
N THR A 108 -4.31 -15.25 -4.24
CA THR A 108 -4.90 -15.39 -2.90
C THR A 108 -6.06 -16.37 -2.81
N THR A 109 -6.58 -16.87 -3.94
CA THR A 109 -7.75 -17.75 -3.91
C THR A 109 -7.41 -19.12 -3.30
N PRO A 110 -8.31 -19.72 -2.50
CA PRO A 110 -8.12 -21.08 -2.00
C PRO A 110 -7.90 -22.12 -3.11
N HIS A 111 -8.52 -21.91 -4.28
CA HIS A 111 -8.35 -22.77 -5.45
C HIS A 111 -6.91 -22.72 -5.99
N HIS A 112 -6.33 -21.53 -6.10
CA HIS A 112 -4.94 -21.36 -6.53
C HIS A 112 -3.97 -22.04 -5.55
N LEU A 113 -4.14 -21.79 -4.24
CA LEU A 113 -3.29 -22.39 -3.21
C LEU A 113 -3.38 -23.92 -3.19
N GLN A 114 -4.55 -24.48 -3.50
CA GLN A 114 -4.72 -25.92 -3.67
C GLN A 114 -3.98 -26.43 -4.91
N THR A 115 -4.07 -25.72 -6.04
CA THR A 115 -3.35 -26.06 -7.28
C THR A 115 -1.83 -26.08 -7.08
N LEU A 116 -1.31 -25.19 -6.23
CA LEU A 116 0.10 -25.18 -5.82
C LEU A 116 0.48 -26.27 -4.80
N GLY A 117 -0.49 -27.03 -4.28
CA GLY A 117 -0.27 -28.03 -3.23
C GLY A 117 -0.01 -27.44 -1.84
N LEU A 118 -0.28 -26.14 -1.63
CA LEU A 118 -0.11 -25.45 -0.34
C LEU A 118 -1.31 -25.66 0.60
N VAL A 119 -2.47 -26.00 0.04
CA VAL A 119 -3.69 -26.35 0.78
C VAL A 119 -4.18 -27.72 0.31
N LEU A 120 -4.30 -28.68 1.23
CA LEU A 120 -4.69 -30.06 0.90
C LEU A 120 -6.16 -30.20 0.48
N ARG A 121 -7.06 -29.43 1.11
CA ARG A 121 -8.49 -29.44 0.81
C ARG A 121 -9.01 -28.01 0.90
N SER A 122 -9.47 -27.46 -0.23
CA SER A 122 -10.26 -26.23 -0.22
C SER A 122 -11.68 -26.55 0.28
N VAL A 123 -12.07 -25.99 1.41
CA VAL A 123 -13.48 -26.00 1.85
C VAL A 123 -14.16 -24.82 1.16
N ASP A 124 -15.03 -25.13 0.19
CA ASP A 124 -15.82 -24.12 -0.50
C ASP A 124 -17.25 -24.10 0.04
N ASP A 125 -17.42 -23.53 1.24
CA ASP A 125 -18.74 -23.31 1.87
C ASP A 125 -19.00 -21.83 2.14
N ILE A 126 -20.23 -21.47 2.49
CA ILE A 126 -20.62 -20.08 2.71
C ILE A 126 -19.80 -19.43 3.85
N PRO A 127 -19.68 -20.03 5.06
CA PRO A 127 -18.91 -19.42 6.15
C PRO A 127 -17.45 -19.12 5.80
N HIS A 128 -16.75 -20.04 5.13
CA HIS A 128 -15.35 -19.83 4.77
C HIS A 128 -15.20 -18.75 3.70
N ASN A 129 -16.12 -18.69 2.72
CA ASN A 129 -16.14 -17.61 1.72
C ASN A 129 -16.41 -16.24 2.36
N ILE A 130 -17.32 -16.16 3.34
CA ILE A 130 -17.55 -14.91 4.09
C ILE A 130 -16.31 -14.50 4.88
N ASN A 131 -15.64 -15.44 5.58
CA ASN A 131 -14.40 -15.13 6.30
C ASN A 131 -13.29 -14.62 5.37
N PHE A 132 -13.12 -15.26 4.21
CA PHE A 132 -12.17 -14.82 3.19
C PHE A 132 -12.51 -13.40 2.70
N LEU A 133 -13.75 -13.17 2.27
CA LEU A 133 -14.19 -11.87 1.79
C LEU A 133 -14.06 -10.79 2.87
N PHE A 134 -14.37 -11.10 4.12
CA PHE A 134 -14.22 -10.16 5.24
C PHE A 134 -12.75 -9.76 5.42
N SER A 135 -11.83 -10.74 5.42
CA SER A 135 -10.39 -10.48 5.46
C SER A 135 -9.94 -9.60 4.28
N MET A 136 -10.41 -9.90 3.07
CA MET A 136 -10.11 -9.10 1.88
C MET A 136 -10.70 -7.69 1.95
N ALA A 137 -11.87 -7.51 2.57
CA ALA A 137 -12.50 -6.20 2.73
C ALA A 137 -11.75 -5.32 3.74
N LEU A 138 -11.21 -5.92 4.81
CA LEU A 138 -10.32 -5.20 5.74
C LEU A 138 -9.05 -4.70 5.05
N ASP A 139 -8.50 -5.48 4.12
CA ASP A 139 -7.30 -5.08 3.36
C ASP A 139 -7.61 -4.05 2.26
N LYS A 140 -8.67 -4.28 1.45
CA LYS A 140 -8.94 -3.47 0.25
C LYS A 140 -9.96 -2.35 0.48
N VAL A 141 -11.09 -2.66 1.11
CA VAL A 141 -12.21 -1.71 1.25
C VAL A 141 -11.93 -0.69 2.35
N ALA A 142 -11.48 -1.15 3.54
CA ALA A 142 -11.18 -0.27 4.66
C ALA A 142 -9.96 0.65 4.40
N PHE A 143 -9.10 0.27 3.45
CA PHE A 143 -7.94 1.06 3.04
C PHE A 143 -8.31 2.26 2.14
N LEU A 144 -9.35 2.16 1.30
CA LEU A 144 -9.71 3.21 0.33
C LEU A 144 -9.86 4.60 0.96
N PRO A 145 -10.60 4.79 2.08
CA PRO A 145 -10.76 6.12 2.65
C PRO A 145 -9.48 6.63 3.33
N PHE A 146 -8.59 5.75 3.79
CA PHE A 146 -7.25 6.13 4.26
C PHE A 146 -6.41 6.70 3.11
N ALA A 147 -6.39 6.02 1.98
CA ALA A 147 -5.62 6.47 0.82
C ALA A 147 -6.09 7.83 0.32
N LEU A 148 -7.41 8.05 0.30
CA LEU A 148 -8.02 9.32 -0.10
C LEU A 148 -7.70 10.46 0.89
N ALA A 149 -7.84 10.20 2.19
CA ALA A 149 -7.59 11.20 3.24
C ALA A 149 -6.17 11.77 3.18
N LEU A 150 -5.16 10.93 2.87
CA LEU A 150 -3.77 11.34 2.82
C LEU A 150 -3.50 12.37 1.71
N ASP A 151 -3.91 12.08 0.48
CA ASP A 151 -3.66 13.03 -0.61
C ASP A 151 -4.63 14.21 -0.57
N PHE A 152 -5.86 14.08 -0.04
CA PHE A 152 -6.72 15.24 0.25
C PHE A 152 -6.02 16.19 1.23
N TRP A 153 -5.47 15.66 2.33
CA TRP A 153 -4.70 16.45 3.29
C TRP A 153 -3.51 17.17 2.65
N ARG A 154 -2.74 16.49 1.79
CA ARG A 154 -1.62 17.11 1.06
C ARG A 154 -2.09 18.18 0.08
N TRP A 155 -3.15 17.92 -0.68
CA TRP A 155 -3.68 18.87 -1.66
C TRP A 155 -4.21 20.12 -0.99
N ASP A 156 -4.92 20.00 0.12
CA ASP A 156 -5.40 21.16 0.88
C ASP A 156 -4.24 22.02 1.40
N ILE A 157 -3.13 21.40 1.83
CA ILE A 157 -1.91 22.12 2.19
C ILE A 157 -1.26 22.79 0.98
N PHE A 158 -1.10 22.06 -0.13
CA PHE A 158 -0.45 22.58 -1.34
C PHE A 158 -1.24 23.71 -2.00
N GLN A 159 -2.57 23.70 -1.88
CA GLN A 159 -3.45 24.76 -2.36
C GLN A 159 -3.53 25.95 -1.39
N GLY A 160 -3.01 25.82 -0.16
CA GLY A 160 -3.08 26.84 0.88
C GLY A 160 -4.44 26.90 1.61
N ASN A 161 -5.30 25.90 1.44
CA ASN A 161 -6.59 25.81 2.14
C ASN A 161 -6.40 25.52 3.64
N THR A 162 -5.31 24.82 3.99
CA THR A 162 -4.97 24.48 5.38
C THR A 162 -3.71 25.25 5.79
N PRO A 163 -3.80 26.19 6.74
CA PRO A 163 -2.64 26.91 7.26
C PRO A 163 -1.79 26.00 8.16
N ARG A 164 -0.53 26.39 8.39
CA ARG A 164 0.47 25.58 9.12
C ARG A 164 0.06 25.23 10.55
N ASP A 165 -0.68 26.11 11.21
CA ASP A 165 -1.25 25.95 12.54
C ASP A 165 -2.51 25.06 12.57
N ARG A 166 -2.83 24.39 11.45
CA ARG A 166 -3.94 23.43 11.35
C ARG A 166 -3.54 22.11 10.68
N TYR A 167 -2.25 21.85 10.47
CA TYR A 167 -1.82 20.66 9.74
C TYR A 167 -2.23 19.36 10.42
N ASN A 168 -2.05 19.26 11.74
CA ASN A 168 -2.31 18.00 12.43
C ASN A 168 -3.80 17.79 12.70
N CYS A 169 -4.54 18.84 13.06
CA CYS A 169 -5.97 18.72 13.30
C CYS A 169 -6.74 18.48 12.01
N HIS A 170 -6.37 19.15 10.90
CA HIS A 170 -6.97 18.87 9.59
C HIS A 170 -6.78 17.42 9.13
N TRP A 171 -5.63 16.82 9.46
CA TRP A 171 -5.41 15.39 9.22
C TRP A 171 -6.47 14.56 9.95
N TRP A 172 -6.66 14.77 11.26
CA TRP A 172 -7.65 14.02 12.03
C TRP A 172 -9.10 14.30 11.63
N ASP A 173 -9.43 15.53 11.23
CA ASP A 173 -10.74 15.89 10.67
C ASP A 173 -11.04 15.02 9.41
N LEU A 174 -10.06 14.88 8.52
CA LEU A 174 -10.18 14.01 7.34
C LEU A 174 -10.22 12.52 7.69
N ARG A 175 -9.46 12.08 8.70
CA ARG A 175 -9.48 10.68 9.18
C ARG A 175 -10.84 10.28 9.74
N GLU A 176 -11.45 11.14 10.55
CA GLU A 176 -12.79 10.92 11.06
C GLU A 176 -13.81 10.97 9.93
N ARG A 177 -13.81 12.05 9.12
CA ARG A 177 -14.81 12.24 8.07
C ARG A 177 -14.83 11.13 7.03
N LEU A 178 -13.68 10.59 6.65
CA LEU A 178 -13.58 9.59 5.58
C LEU A 178 -13.52 8.15 6.12
N SER A 179 -12.90 7.91 7.27
CA SER A 179 -12.70 6.55 7.80
C SER A 179 -13.44 6.25 9.10
N GLY A 180 -14.03 7.24 9.78
CA GLY A 180 -14.69 7.02 11.07
C GLY A 180 -13.75 6.56 12.19
N ILE A 181 -12.47 6.96 12.13
CA ILE A 181 -11.48 6.63 13.16
C ILE A 181 -10.97 7.89 13.87
N LYS A 182 -10.51 7.72 15.10
CA LYS A 182 -9.95 8.77 15.95
C LYS A 182 -8.64 8.33 16.61
N PRO A 183 -7.77 9.27 17.00
CA PRO A 183 -6.59 8.94 17.79
C PRO A 183 -6.99 8.41 19.18
N PRO A 184 -6.17 7.55 19.80
CA PRO A 184 -6.47 7.00 21.13
C PRO A 184 -6.27 8.00 22.28
N VAL A 185 -5.58 9.11 22.01
CA VAL A 185 -5.31 10.20 22.96
C VAL A 185 -5.52 11.53 22.26
N LEU A 186 -5.82 12.57 23.02
CA LEU A 186 -5.96 13.92 22.48
C LEU A 186 -4.64 14.35 21.81
N ARG A 187 -4.75 14.90 20.59
CA ARG A 187 -3.62 15.42 19.80
C ARG A 187 -3.65 16.95 19.78
N SER A 188 -2.57 17.55 19.31
CA SER A 188 -2.52 19.00 19.09
C SER A 188 -1.64 19.38 17.91
N GLU A 189 -1.54 20.67 17.61
CA GLU A 189 -0.65 21.19 16.55
C GLU A 189 0.83 21.22 16.94
N THR A 190 1.18 20.82 18.18
CA THR A 190 2.57 20.51 18.53
C THR A 190 2.97 19.10 18.06
N ASP A 191 1.99 18.26 17.70
CA ASP A 191 2.20 16.96 17.06
C ASP A 191 2.21 17.10 15.52
N PHE A 192 2.74 16.09 14.84
CA PHE A 192 2.69 16.00 13.37
C PHE A 192 2.53 14.53 12.93
N ASP A 193 1.34 13.99 13.15
CA ASP A 193 0.99 12.58 12.91
C ASP A 193 1.09 12.13 11.44
N PRO A 194 0.71 12.92 10.42
CA PRO A 194 0.87 12.46 9.03
C PRO A 194 2.34 12.19 8.66
N GLY A 195 3.30 12.83 9.33
CA GLY A 195 4.74 12.57 9.15
C GLY A 195 5.18 11.15 9.53
N SER A 196 4.36 10.40 10.29
CA SER A 196 4.65 9.01 10.65
C SER A 196 4.39 7.99 9.53
N LYS A 197 3.68 8.38 8.46
CA LYS A 197 3.41 7.51 7.31
C LYS A 197 4.49 7.70 6.25
N TYR A 198 5.33 6.69 6.00
CA TYR A 198 6.47 6.68 5.06
C TYR A 198 6.33 7.55 3.80
N HIS A 199 5.20 7.45 3.09
CA HIS A 199 4.98 8.16 1.83
C HIS A 199 4.95 9.68 1.98
N VAL A 200 4.63 10.20 3.16
CA VAL A 200 4.63 11.64 3.47
C VAL A 200 6.07 12.19 3.49
N PRO A 201 7.00 11.74 4.37
CA PRO A 201 8.38 12.23 4.34
C PRO A 201 9.15 11.81 3.08
N ALA A 202 8.76 10.72 2.41
CA ALA A 202 9.34 10.33 1.12
C ALA A 202 8.79 11.13 -0.08
N ASN A 203 7.82 12.03 0.15
CA ASN A 203 7.14 12.83 -0.89
C ASN A 203 6.57 11.98 -2.05
N ILE A 204 6.03 10.80 -1.75
CA ILE A 204 5.45 9.90 -2.76
C ILE A 204 3.94 10.17 -2.84
N PRO A 205 3.38 10.57 -4.01
CA PRO A 205 1.92 10.71 -4.20
C PRO A 205 1.16 9.44 -3.79
N TYR A 206 0.13 9.56 -2.95
CA TYR A 206 -0.58 8.42 -2.39
C TYR A 206 -1.87 8.05 -3.14
N ILE A 207 -2.40 8.96 -3.96
CA ILE A 207 -3.60 8.77 -4.79
C ILE A 207 -3.46 7.56 -5.74
N ARG A 208 -2.22 7.19 -6.08
CA ARG A 208 -1.91 5.98 -6.86
C ARG A 208 -2.52 4.72 -6.25
N TYR A 209 -2.57 4.62 -4.92
CA TYR A 209 -3.12 3.46 -4.23
C TYR A 209 -4.64 3.46 -4.27
N PHE A 210 -5.30 4.62 -4.13
CA PHE A 210 -6.76 4.70 -4.28
C PHE A 210 -7.20 4.32 -5.70
N VAL A 211 -6.57 4.91 -6.71
CA VAL A 211 -6.85 4.60 -8.12
C VAL A 211 -6.50 3.15 -8.42
N GLY A 212 -5.34 2.68 -7.93
CA GLY A 212 -4.90 1.30 -8.06
C GLY A 212 -5.87 0.30 -7.46
N THR A 213 -6.43 0.58 -6.27
CA THR A 213 -7.41 -0.28 -5.60
C THR A 213 -8.77 -0.31 -6.29
N VAL A 214 -9.22 0.76 -6.93
CA VAL A 214 -10.46 0.67 -7.73
C VAL A 214 -10.20 -0.07 -9.05
N LEU A 215 -9.11 0.30 -9.73
CA LEU A 215 -8.77 -0.24 -11.04
C LEU A 215 -8.40 -1.73 -11.00
N GLN A 216 -7.76 -2.21 -9.91
CA GLN A 216 -7.39 -3.63 -9.79
C GLN A 216 -8.60 -4.57 -9.93
N PHE A 217 -9.77 -4.19 -9.40
CA PHE A 217 -10.98 -5.03 -9.52
C PHE A 217 -11.56 -4.98 -10.92
N GLN A 218 -11.51 -3.82 -11.60
CA GLN A 218 -11.92 -3.72 -13.01
C GLN A 218 -11.02 -4.58 -13.90
N ILE A 219 -9.70 -4.49 -13.71
CA ILE A 219 -8.73 -5.31 -14.42
C ILE A 219 -8.98 -6.78 -14.11
N HIS A 220 -9.06 -7.16 -12.83
CA HIS A 220 -9.32 -8.54 -12.42
C HIS A 220 -10.61 -9.09 -13.05
N ARG A 221 -11.70 -8.32 -13.06
CA ARG A 221 -12.94 -8.70 -13.77
C ARG A 221 -12.73 -8.96 -15.26
N ALA A 222 -11.97 -8.11 -15.95
CA ALA A 222 -11.65 -8.31 -17.36
C ALA A 222 -10.77 -9.56 -17.58
N LEU A 223 -9.77 -9.78 -16.72
CA LEU A 223 -8.92 -10.96 -16.75
C LEU A 223 -9.73 -12.25 -16.54
N CYS A 224 -10.65 -12.25 -15.58
CA CYS A 224 -11.53 -13.38 -15.29
C CYS A 224 -12.47 -13.70 -16.45
N LYS A 225 -13.06 -12.67 -17.08
CA LYS A 225 -13.87 -12.85 -18.30
C LYS A 225 -13.06 -13.43 -19.45
N ALA A 226 -11.81 -13.01 -19.62
CA ALA A 226 -10.92 -13.58 -20.61
C ALA A 226 -10.52 -15.03 -20.25
N ALA A 227 -10.25 -15.30 -18.97
CA ALA A 227 -9.88 -16.62 -18.49
C ALA A 227 -10.98 -17.67 -18.69
N GLN A 228 -12.25 -17.27 -18.60
CA GLN A 228 -13.42 -18.11 -18.90
C GLN A 228 -13.52 -18.53 -20.38
N GLN A 229 -12.74 -17.91 -21.28
CA GLN A 229 -12.66 -18.32 -22.69
C GLN A 229 -11.63 -19.45 -22.90
N SER A 230 -10.85 -19.80 -21.87
CA SER A 230 -9.85 -20.87 -21.92
C SER A 230 -10.50 -22.24 -21.79
N GLU A 231 -10.07 -23.21 -22.62
CA GLU A 231 -10.52 -24.62 -22.56
C GLU A 231 -10.26 -25.29 -21.19
N HIS A 232 -9.34 -24.74 -20.40
CA HIS A 232 -8.95 -25.26 -19.09
C HIS A 232 -9.73 -24.65 -17.92
N ASN A 233 -10.62 -23.68 -18.18
CA ASN A 233 -11.31 -22.94 -17.13
C ASN A 233 -12.83 -23.15 -17.24
N ASN A 234 -13.36 -24.09 -16.46
CA ASN A 234 -14.80 -24.41 -16.41
C ASN A 234 -15.62 -23.40 -15.58
N ALA A 235 -15.10 -22.19 -15.35
CA ALA A 235 -15.60 -21.22 -14.37
C ALA A 235 -16.70 -20.27 -14.90
N TYR A 236 -17.46 -20.65 -15.93
CA TYR A 236 -18.55 -19.80 -16.42
C TYR A 236 -19.59 -19.57 -15.32
N GLY A 237 -19.79 -18.31 -14.91
CA GLY A 237 -20.72 -17.94 -13.85
C GLY A 237 -20.20 -18.10 -12.42
N GLN A 238 -18.90 -18.37 -12.21
CA GLN A 238 -18.33 -18.35 -10.86
C GLN A 238 -18.27 -16.92 -10.29
N PRO A 239 -18.48 -16.74 -8.97
CA PRO A 239 -18.29 -15.44 -8.31
C PRO A 239 -16.88 -14.89 -8.51
N LEU A 240 -16.78 -13.56 -8.70
CA LEU A 240 -15.51 -12.91 -9.05
C LEU A 240 -14.39 -13.19 -8.02
N HIS A 241 -14.71 -13.28 -6.73
CA HIS A 241 -13.74 -13.57 -5.67
C HIS A 241 -13.15 -15.00 -5.69
N LYS A 242 -13.68 -15.89 -6.52
CA LYS A 242 -13.17 -17.26 -6.71
C LYS A 242 -12.32 -17.41 -7.96
N CYS A 243 -12.21 -16.36 -8.78
CA CYS A 243 -11.53 -16.42 -10.05
C CYS A 243 -10.01 -16.61 -9.89
N ASP A 244 -9.49 -17.66 -10.52
CA ASP A 244 -8.07 -17.85 -10.76
C ASP A 244 -7.78 -17.75 -12.27
N ILE A 245 -6.84 -16.87 -12.63
CA ILE A 245 -6.43 -16.64 -14.03
C ILE A 245 -5.25 -17.53 -14.44
N TYR A 246 -4.66 -18.27 -13.50
CA TYR A 246 -3.51 -19.15 -13.72
C TYR A 246 -3.72 -20.06 -14.95
N ARG A 247 -2.70 -20.17 -15.80
CA ARG A 247 -2.71 -20.92 -17.07
C ARG A 247 -3.68 -20.43 -18.15
N SER A 248 -4.33 -19.27 -18.00
CA SER A 248 -5.08 -18.65 -19.11
C SER A 248 -4.19 -17.73 -19.94
N LYS A 249 -3.94 -18.15 -21.19
CA LYS A 249 -3.23 -17.32 -22.18
C LYS A 249 -4.07 -16.12 -22.61
N GLU A 250 -5.39 -16.25 -22.57
CA GLU A 250 -6.36 -15.20 -22.90
C GLU A 250 -6.28 -14.06 -21.88
N ALA A 251 -6.25 -14.39 -20.58
CA ALA A 251 -6.01 -13.41 -19.53
C ALA A 251 -4.60 -12.79 -19.64
N GLY A 252 -3.59 -13.60 -19.98
CA GLY A 252 -2.25 -13.13 -20.27
C GLY A 252 -2.18 -12.07 -21.38
N HIS A 253 -2.94 -12.25 -22.47
CA HIS A 253 -3.04 -11.29 -23.55
C HIS A 253 -3.68 -9.96 -23.12
N VAL A 254 -4.68 -10.00 -22.23
CA VAL A 254 -5.24 -8.77 -21.61
C VAL A 254 -4.19 -8.04 -20.77
N LEU A 255 -3.42 -8.75 -19.94
CA LEU A 255 -2.31 -8.15 -19.17
C LEU A 255 -1.26 -7.52 -20.10
N GLN A 256 -0.84 -8.22 -21.15
CA GLN A 256 0.15 -7.71 -22.10
C GLN A 256 -0.33 -6.41 -22.77
N LYS A 257 -1.60 -6.32 -23.18
CA LYS A 257 -2.19 -5.11 -23.73
C LYS A 257 -2.20 -3.92 -22.75
N LEU A 258 -2.50 -4.17 -21.48
CA LEU A 258 -2.42 -3.14 -20.43
C LEU A 258 -0.98 -2.65 -20.23
N MET A 259 0.01 -3.52 -20.48
CA MET A 259 1.41 -3.25 -20.17
C MET A 259 2.22 -2.67 -21.36
N GLU A 260 1.98 -3.09 -22.59
CA GLU A 260 2.88 -2.86 -23.74
C GLU A 260 3.07 -1.38 -24.16
N LYS A 261 2.05 -0.56 -23.89
CA LYS A 261 2.09 0.87 -24.23
C LYS A 261 2.88 1.70 -23.23
N GLY A 262 3.11 1.20 -22.02
CA GLY A 262 3.63 2.02 -20.94
C GLY A 262 2.80 3.31 -20.78
N SER A 263 3.45 4.46 -20.91
CA SER A 263 2.82 5.79 -20.88
C SER A 263 2.77 6.49 -22.25
N SER A 264 2.89 5.74 -23.35
CA SER A 264 2.84 6.31 -24.71
C SER A 264 1.44 6.76 -25.16
N GLU A 265 0.39 6.24 -24.51
CA GLU A 265 -1.02 6.52 -24.84
C GLU A 265 -1.79 6.95 -23.58
N PRO A 266 -2.87 7.74 -23.73
CA PRO A 266 -3.75 8.08 -22.61
C PRO A 266 -4.27 6.83 -21.89
N TRP A 267 -4.25 6.84 -20.56
CA TRP A 267 -4.61 5.67 -19.75
C TRP A 267 -6.01 5.10 -20.04
N SER A 268 -6.97 5.94 -20.41
CA SER A 268 -8.33 5.52 -20.77
C SER A 268 -8.37 4.73 -22.08
N GLU A 269 -7.47 5.03 -23.02
CA GLU A 269 -7.34 4.31 -24.29
C GLU A 269 -6.67 2.95 -24.06
N VAL A 270 -5.61 2.93 -23.24
CA VAL A 270 -4.94 1.68 -22.82
C VAL A 270 -5.93 0.75 -22.11
N LEU A 271 -6.74 1.30 -21.18
CA LEU A 271 -7.79 0.52 -20.51
C LEU A 271 -8.81 -0.03 -21.52
N TYR A 272 -9.30 0.83 -22.42
CA TYR A 272 -10.31 0.44 -23.41
C TYR A 272 -9.82 -0.67 -24.34
N ALA A 273 -8.58 -0.57 -24.83
CA ALA A 273 -7.99 -1.56 -25.71
C ALA A 273 -7.89 -2.96 -25.09
N ALA A 274 -7.78 -3.03 -23.75
CA ALA A 274 -7.65 -4.27 -23.01
C ALA A 274 -8.97 -4.79 -22.44
N THR A 275 -9.85 -3.92 -21.93
CA THR A 275 -11.04 -4.31 -21.16
C THR A 275 -12.36 -3.88 -21.79
N GLY A 276 -12.34 -2.96 -22.76
CA GLY A 276 -13.53 -2.31 -23.31
C GLY A 276 -14.10 -1.19 -22.44
N GLU A 277 -13.48 -0.87 -21.30
CA GLU A 277 -13.91 0.20 -20.39
C GLU A 277 -12.99 1.43 -20.52
N THR A 278 -13.52 2.65 -20.36
CA THR A 278 -12.76 3.92 -20.53
C THR A 278 -12.61 4.73 -19.26
N ARG A 279 -13.27 4.32 -18.16
CA ARG A 279 -13.40 5.10 -16.93
C ARG A 279 -13.04 4.24 -15.74
N LEU A 280 -12.60 4.91 -14.67
CA LEU A 280 -12.50 4.29 -13.36
C LEU A 280 -13.91 3.98 -12.85
N ASP A 281 -14.19 2.72 -12.52
CA ASP A 281 -15.52 2.21 -12.18
C ASP A 281 -15.47 1.36 -10.90
N GLY A 282 -16.22 1.80 -9.88
CA GLY A 282 -16.38 1.09 -8.62
C GLY A 282 -17.34 -0.11 -8.67
N THR A 283 -17.97 -0.41 -9.81
CA THR A 283 -18.88 -1.56 -9.90
C THR A 283 -18.16 -2.89 -9.71
N ALA A 284 -16.92 -3.02 -10.19
CA ALA A 284 -16.18 -4.28 -10.10
C ALA A 284 -15.79 -4.65 -8.64
N ILE A 285 -15.40 -3.67 -7.83
CA ILE A 285 -15.14 -3.91 -6.40
C ILE A 285 -16.44 -4.29 -5.66
N ARG A 286 -17.56 -3.65 -6.00
CA ARG A 286 -18.88 -3.97 -5.44
C ARG A 286 -19.33 -5.37 -5.81
N GLU A 287 -19.14 -5.77 -7.07
CA GLU A 287 -19.40 -7.13 -7.58
C GLU A 287 -18.56 -8.18 -6.84
N TYR A 288 -17.26 -7.91 -6.63
CA TYR A 288 -16.37 -8.80 -5.88
C TYR A 288 -16.86 -9.06 -4.44
N PHE A 289 -17.25 -7.99 -3.73
CA PHE A 289 -17.67 -8.04 -2.34
C PHE A 289 -19.18 -8.21 -2.13
N GLN A 290 -19.98 -8.39 -3.19
CA GLN A 290 -21.43 -8.50 -3.08
C GLN A 290 -21.89 -9.54 -2.04
N PRO A 291 -21.35 -10.77 -1.99
CA PRO A 291 -21.80 -11.76 -1.00
C PRO A 291 -21.53 -11.31 0.44
N LEU A 292 -20.40 -10.62 0.66
CA LEU A 292 -20.08 -10.07 1.98
C LEU A 292 -20.99 -8.90 2.33
N GLU A 293 -21.29 -8.02 1.40
CA GLU A 293 -22.17 -6.89 1.64
C GLU A 293 -23.58 -7.34 2.04
N GLU A 294 -24.13 -8.33 1.33
CA GLU A 294 -25.44 -8.91 1.63
C GLU A 294 -25.44 -9.58 3.03
N TRP A 295 -24.37 -10.29 3.36
CA TRP A 295 -24.17 -10.89 4.67
C TRP A 295 -24.08 -9.82 5.77
N LEU A 296 -23.23 -8.80 5.61
CA LEU A 296 -23.06 -7.70 6.58
C LEU A 296 -24.36 -6.94 6.81
N ARG A 297 -25.14 -6.69 5.76
CA ARG A 297 -26.44 -6.02 5.90
C ARG A 297 -27.40 -6.85 6.76
N SER A 298 -27.46 -8.16 6.52
CA SER A 298 -28.31 -9.07 7.28
C SER A 298 -27.84 -9.21 8.72
N GLU A 299 -26.52 -9.34 8.91
CA GLU A 299 -25.90 -9.53 10.22
C GLU A 299 -26.04 -8.28 11.10
N ASN A 300 -25.74 -7.09 10.57
CA ASN A 300 -25.91 -5.84 11.30
C ASN A 300 -27.36 -5.61 11.73
N LEU A 301 -28.34 -5.99 10.90
CA LEU A 301 -29.76 -5.94 11.28
C LEU A 301 -30.10 -6.97 12.38
N ARG A 302 -29.52 -8.17 12.28
CA ARG A 302 -29.74 -9.27 13.25
C ARG A 302 -29.16 -8.94 14.63
N THR A 303 -27.98 -8.32 14.68
CA THR A 303 -27.29 -7.96 15.93
C THR A 303 -27.57 -6.53 16.38
N GLN A 304 -28.33 -5.76 15.60
CA GLN A 304 -28.70 -4.38 15.88
C GLN A 304 -27.49 -3.43 15.97
N GLU A 305 -26.48 -3.65 15.11
CA GLU A 305 -25.32 -2.76 15.03
C GLU A 305 -25.71 -1.38 14.50
N TYR A 306 -25.09 -0.34 15.06
CA TYR A 306 -25.21 1.01 14.56
C TYR A 306 -24.30 1.20 13.33
N VAL A 307 -24.89 1.61 12.19
CA VAL A 307 -24.15 1.87 10.95
C VAL A 307 -23.89 3.38 10.81
N GLY A 308 -22.61 3.73 10.79
CA GLY A 308 -22.13 5.11 10.82
C GLY A 308 -21.33 5.38 12.09
N TRP A 309 -20.92 6.63 12.28
CA TRP A 309 -20.27 7.08 13.51
C TRP A 309 -20.83 8.45 13.90
N ASN A 310 -20.89 8.69 15.21
CA ASN A 310 -21.25 9.99 15.76
C ASN A 310 -19.98 10.71 16.18
N TYR A 311 -19.94 12.01 15.91
CA TYR A 311 -18.92 12.88 16.48
C TYR A 311 -19.09 12.91 18.01
N ASP A 312 -18.03 12.52 18.73
CA ASP A 312 -18.04 12.43 20.21
C ASP A 312 -17.02 13.36 20.89
N GLY A 313 -16.44 14.30 20.15
CA GLY A 313 -15.61 15.38 20.66
C GLY A 313 -14.44 15.73 19.75
N ASP A 314 -13.77 16.86 20.03
CA ASP A 314 -12.57 17.25 19.30
C ASP A 314 -11.40 16.34 19.66
N TYR A 315 -10.83 15.66 18.66
CA TYR A 315 -9.68 14.78 18.84
C TYR A 315 -8.33 15.48 18.69
N CYS A 316 -8.33 16.72 18.21
CA CYS A 316 -7.16 17.55 18.08
C CYS A 316 -7.45 19.00 18.48
N LYS A 317 -6.53 19.62 19.23
CA LYS A 317 -6.64 21.02 19.68
C LYS A 317 -5.53 21.89 19.09
N TYR A 318 -5.86 23.12 18.72
CA TYR A 318 -4.89 24.08 18.17
C TYR A 318 -3.80 24.49 19.18
N SER A 319 -4.13 24.53 20.47
CA SER A 319 -3.14 24.68 21.55
C SER A 319 -3.52 23.84 22.77
N ILE A 320 -2.52 23.32 23.48
CA ILE A 320 -2.73 22.57 24.73
C ILE A 320 -3.34 23.49 25.81
N GLU A 321 -3.04 24.79 25.76
CA GLU A 321 -3.58 25.79 26.70
C GLU A 321 -5.08 26.03 26.54
N THR A 322 -5.62 25.90 25.33
CA THR A 322 -7.08 26.00 25.07
C THR A 322 -7.83 24.71 25.40
N ALA A 323 -7.13 23.63 25.77
CA ALA A 323 -7.76 22.35 26.04
C ALA A 323 -8.51 22.28 27.38
N ASN A 324 -8.41 23.28 28.28
CA ASN A 324 -9.02 23.26 29.62
C ASN A 324 -8.83 21.93 30.38
N LEU A 325 -7.80 21.17 30.02
CA LEU A 325 -7.49 19.91 30.65
C LEU A 325 -6.78 20.22 31.96
N GLN A 326 -7.50 20.07 33.08
CA GLN A 326 -6.85 19.71 34.34
C GLN A 326 -6.16 18.36 34.09
N VAL A 327 -4.86 18.41 33.85
CA VAL A 327 -4.02 17.21 33.70
C VAL A 327 -3.95 16.52 35.07
N TYR A 328 -4.97 15.75 35.42
CA TYR A 328 -4.87 14.74 36.48
C TYR A 328 -4.24 13.49 35.87
N GLY A 329 -2.91 13.47 35.90
CA GLY A 329 -2.10 12.41 35.34
C GLY A 329 -0.67 12.51 35.86
N GLY A 330 -0.49 12.32 37.17
CA GLY A 330 0.82 12.07 37.73
C GLY A 330 1.31 10.74 37.19
N PHE A 331 2.32 10.74 36.31
CA PHE A 331 3.32 9.67 36.14
C PHE A 331 4.48 10.07 35.20
N TYR A 332 4.83 11.35 35.03
CA TYR A 332 6.07 11.73 34.32
C TYR A 332 6.74 13.01 34.85
N ASN A 333 6.78 13.21 36.17
CA ASN A 333 7.62 14.27 36.76
C ASN A 333 8.41 13.76 37.98
N THR A 334 9.36 12.87 37.73
CA THR A 334 10.57 12.76 38.58
C THR A 334 11.82 12.78 37.71
N ALA A 335 11.88 13.69 36.75
CA ALA A 335 13.16 14.23 36.33
C ALA A 335 13.53 15.32 37.35
N SER A 336 14.45 15.01 38.27
CA SER A 336 15.11 16.03 39.08
C SER A 336 15.78 17.01 38.12
N HIS A 337 15.18 18.19 37.94
CA HIS A 337 15.86 19.33 37.36
C HIS A 337 17.00 19.70 38.32
N ARG A 338 18.19 19.14 38.10
CA ARG A 338 19.42 19.79 38.55
C ARG A 338 19.54 21.06 37.72
N THR A 339 19.18 22.18 38.33
CA THR A 339 19.59 23.51 37.87
C THR A 339 21.10 23.56 37.95
N HIS A 340 21.78 23.14 36.88
CA HIS A 340 23.16 23.52 36.67
C HIS A 340 23.16 25.02 36.39
N ASN A 341 23.47 25.81 37.42
CA ASN A 341 23.82 27.22 37.27
C ASN A 341 25.08 27.31 36.40
N SER A 342 24.90 27.32 35.09
CA SER A 342 25.95 27.48 34.06
C SER A 342 26.75 28.77 34.24
N ASN A 343 26.20 29.76 34.95
CA ASN A 343 26.88 31.02 35.25
C ASN A 343 27.97 30.89 36.33
N LEU A 344 27.85 29.93 37.26
CA LEU A 344 28.85 29.71 38.33
C LEU A 344 30.06 28.91 37.82
N THR A 345 29.84 27.95 36.91
CA THR A 345 30.92 27.19 36.29
C THR A 345 31.73 28.03 35.29
N LEU A 346 31.07 28.91 34.54
CA LEU A 346 31.75 29.87 33.66
C LEU A 346 32.57 30.90 34.46
N ALA A 347 32.06 31.41 35.59
CA ALA A 347 32.82 32.33 36.44
C ALA A 347 34.04 31.65 37.09
N ALA A 348 33.92 30.40 37.54
CA ALA A 348 35.02 29.65 38.14
C ALA A 348 36.14 29.33 37.12
N LEU A 349 35.78 29.00 35.87
CA LEU A 349 36.76 28.77 34.80
C LEU A 349 37.51 30.06 34.42
N SER A 350 36.83 31.21 34.38
CA SER A 350 37.46 32.51 34.10
C SER A 350 38.50 32.90 35.15
N ILE A 351 38.20 32.64 36.43
CA ILE A 351 39.10 32.93 37.55
C ILE A 351 40.32 31.98 37.53
N LEU A 352 40.12 30.70 37.20
CA LEU A 352 41.20 29.73 37.10
C LEU A 352 42.18 30.07 35.97
N VAL A 353 41.66 30.52 34.82
CA VAL A 353 42.48 30.96 33.68
C VAL A 353 43.27 32.23 34.01
N LEU A 354 42.67 33.18 34.76
CA LEU A 354 43.39 34.37 35.23
C LEU A 354 44.52 34.01 36.22
N LEU A 355 44.27 33.10 37.16
CA LEU A 355 45.27 32.67 38.16
C LEU A 355 46.43 31.90 37.51
N LEU A 356 46.15 31.07 36.49
CA LEU A 356 47.19 30.38 35.71
C LEU A 356 48.01 31.34 34.83
N SER A 357 47.42 32.45 34.40
CA SER A 357 48.10 33.48 33.59
C SER A 357 49.02 34.41 34.41
N ILE A 358 48.81 34.49 35.73
CA ILE A 358 49.62 35.32 36.63
C ILE A 358 50.89 34.58 37.12
N ASN A 359 50.90 33.24 37.10
CA ASN A 359 52.04 32.42 37.55
C ASN A 359 53.05 32.07 36.44
N VAL A 360 53.01 32.73 35.29
CA VAL A 360 54.07 32.63 34.27
C VAL A 360 54.70 34.01 34.09
N LYS A 361 55.59 34.39 35.01
CA LYS A 361 56.68 35.36 34.79
C LYS A 361 57.80 35.15 35.82
N PHE A 362 58.97 34.86 35.26
CA PHE A 362 60.30 34.56 35.82
C PHE A 362 60.55 33.13 36.29
#